data_AF-A0A1Y2E612-F1
#
_entry.id   AF-A0A1Y2E612-F1
#
_cell.length_a   1.000
_cell.length_b   1.000
_cell.length_c   1.000
_cell.angle_alpha   90.00
_cell.angle_beta   90.00
_cell.angle_gamma   90.00
#
_symmetry.space_group_name_H-M   'P 1'
#
loop_
_entity.id
_entity.type
_entity.pdbx_description
1 polymer ?
#
loop_
_entity_poly.entity_id
_entity_poly.type
_entity_poly.pdbx_seq_one_letter_code
_entity_poly.pdbx_strand_id
1 'polypeptide(L)'
;MAQRYAISTVEEAVAYLEHPILGKRIRETAQAVLDNPAKSAMKMLGDPDYCKFQSSMTLFRYSDLDEDNVFGKVLDRFYEGKLDERMYELIEEYGEEREEVE
;
A
#
# COMPACT_ATOMS: atom_id res chain seq x y z
N MET A 1 8.33 16.18 5.19
CA MET A 1 8.83 15.46 3.99
C MET A 1 7.79 14.53 3.37
N ALA A 2 6.90 13.90 4.15
CA ALA A 2 5.91 12.93 3.64
C ALA A 2 5.04 13.45 2.46
N GLN A 3 4.64 14.72 2.47
CA GLN A 3 3.79 15.30 1.41
C GLN A 3 4.43 15.32 0.02
N ARG A 4 5.76 15.38 -0.10
CA ARG A 4 6.43 15.48 -1.41
C ARG A 4 6.42 14.16 -2.18
N TYR A 5 6.30 13.04 -1.48
CA TYR A 5 6.35 11.68 -2.04
C TYR A 5 5.05 10.92 -1.77
N ALA A 6 3.99 11.63 -1.37
CA ALA A 6 2.69 11.03 -1.14
C ALA A 6 2.07 10.68 -2.49
N ILE A 7 1.60 9.44 -2.61
CA ILE A 7 0.71 9.04 -3.70
C ILE A 7 -0.69 9.52 -3.30
N SER A 8 -1.28 10.37 -4.13
CA SER A 8 -2.49 11.12 -3.77
C SER A 8 -3.77 10.46 -4.25
N THR A 9 -3.70 9.54 -5.23
CA THR A 9 -4.87 8.84 -5.77
C THR A 9 -4.58 7.38 -6.11
N VAL A 10 -5.63 6.58 -6.28
CA VAL A 10 -5.52 5.19 -6.73
C VAL A 10 -4.90 5.11 -8.12
N GLU A 11 -5.21 6.03 -9.04
CA GLU A 11 -4.64 6.02 -10.39
C GLU A 11 -3.15 6.31 -10.37
N GLU A 12 -2.68 7.20 -9.50
CA GLU A 12 -1.24 7.43 -9.33
C GLU A 12 -0.55 6.17 -8.78
N ALA A 13 -1.20 5.43 -7.87
CA ALA A 13 -0.69 4.15 -7.39
C ALA A 13 -0.68 3.07 -8.49
N VAL A 14 -1.71 3.00 -9.33
CA VAL A 14 -1.73 2.10 -10.51
C VAL A 14 -0.59 2.47 -11.47
N ALA A 15 -0.44 3.74 -11.82
CA ALA A 15 0.65 4.21 -12.67
C ALA A 15 2.04 3.94 -12.06
N TYR A 16 2.17 4.04 -10.73
CA TYR A 16 3.38 3.66 -10.00
C TYR A 16 3.70 2.18 -10.17
N LEU A 17 2.69 1.31 -10.10
CA LEU A 17 2.82 -0.14 -10.29
C LEU A 17 3.12 -0.53 -11.74
N GLU A 18 2.57 0.18 -12.72
CA GLU A 18 2.83 -0.04 -14.15
C GLU A 18 4.21 0.47 -14.59
N HIS A 19 4.79 1.42 -13.85
CA HIS A 19 6.09 1.98 -14.19
C HIS A 19 7.18 0.89 -14.10
N PRO A 20 7.97 0.65 -15.17
CA PRO A 20 8.84 -0.54 -15.32
C PRO A 20 9.92 -0.68 -14.24
N ILE A 21 10.40 0.45 -13.70
CA ILE A 21 11.37 0.47 -12.59
C ILE A 21 10.70 0.49 -11.22
N LEU A 22 9.73 1.39 -10.99
CA LEU A 22 9.12 1.60 -9.68
C LEU A 22 8.24 0.43 -9.26
N GLY A 23 7.37 -0.05 -10.16
CA GLY A 23 6.51 -1.20 -9.92
C GLY A 23 7.30 -2.46 -9.57
N LYS A 24 8.39 -2.71 -10.32
CA LYS A 24 9.31 -3.82 -10.01
C LYS A 24 9.94 -3.65 -8.63
N ARG A 25 10.50 -2.47 -8.32
CA ARG A 25 11.18 -2.22 -7.05
C ARG A 25 10.25 -2.33 -5.85
N ILE A 26 9.02 -1.83 -5.93
CA ILE A 26 8.08 -1.89 -4.81
C ILE A 26 7.63 -3.33 -4.53
N ARG A 27 7.40 -4.14 -5.57
CA ARG A 27 7.11 -5.58 -5.42
C ARG A 27 8.29 -6.33 -4.83
N GLU A 28 9.51 -6.09 -5.30
CA GLU A 28 10.74 -6.71 -4.75
C GLU A 28 10.95 -6.32 -3.28
N THR A 29 10.70 -5.06 -2.93
CA THR A 29 10.83 -4.57 -1.55
C THR A 29 9.77 -5.20 -0.64
N ALA A 30 8.52 -5.26 -1.10
CA ALA A 30 7.45 -5.93 -0.36
C ALA A 30 7.74 -7.42 -0.16
N GLN A 31 8.30 -8.10 -1.16
CA GLN A 31 8.74 -9.49 -1.03
C GLN A 31 9.87 -9.64 -0.01
N ALA A 32 10.87 -8.76 -0.02
CA ALA A 32 11.96 -8.78 0.96
C ALA A 32 11.45 -8.54 2.40
N VAL A 33 10.42 -7.69 2.56
CA VAL A 33 9.72 -7.53 3.85
C VAL A 33 8.98 -8.81 4.23
N LEU A 34 8.28 -9.42 3.28
CA LEU A 34 7.55 -10.68 3.49
C LEU A 34 8.50 -11.82 3.87
N ASP A 35 9.74 -11.83 3.41
CA ASP A 35 10.73 -12.87 3.75
C ASP A 35 11.53 -12.53 5.02
N ASN A 36 11.38 -11.33 5.57
CA ASN A 36 12.10 -10.88 6.75
C ASN A 36 11.71 -11.73 7.99
N PRO A 37 12.65 -12.15 8.86
CA PRO A 37 12.34 -12.94 10.06
C PRO A 37 11.65 -12.14 11.19
N ALA A 38 11.42 -10.84 11.01
CA ALA A 38 10.74 -10.01 12.00
C ALA A 38 9.34 -10.56 12.35
N LYS A 39 9.00 -10.45 13.65
CA LYS A 39 7.73 -10.94 14.22
C LYS A 39 6.57 -9.95 14.10
N SER A 40 6.84 -8.69 13.73
CA SER A 40 5.85 -7.61 13.64
C SER A 40 6.42 -6.43 12.86
N ALA A 41 5.60 -5.69 12.12
CA ALA A 41 6.03 -4.48 11.43
C ALA A 41 6.57 -3.40 12.38
N MET A 42 5.96 -3.25 13.58
CA MET A 42 6.45 -2.32 14.61
C MET A 42 7.90 -2.60 15.02
N LYS A 43 8.31 -3.86 15.17
CA LYS A 43 9.70 -4.21 15.49
C LYS A 43 10.67 -4.00 14.32
N MET A 44 10.17 -4.05 13.09
CA MET A 44 10.98 -3.90 11.89
C MET A 44 11.18 -2.42 11.51
N LEU A 45 10.12 -1.62 11.63
CA LEU A 45 10.07 -0.22 11.15
C LEU A 45 10.03 0.81 12.29
N GLY A 46 9.52 0.43 13.46
CA GLY A 46 9.31 1.35 14.57
C GLY A 46 8.08 2.25 14.39
N ASP A 47 7.88 3.11 15.39
CA ASP A 47 6.89 4.19 15.37
C ASP A 47 7.53 5.47 14.80
N PRO A 48 6.85 6.22 13.92
CA PRO A 48 5.48 6.05 13.42
C PRO A 48 5.38 5.30 12.08
N ASP A 49 6.48 4.71 11.62
CA ASP A 49 6.58 4.22 10.24
C ASP A 49 5.82 2.91 9.99
N TYR A 50 5.55 2.12 11.03
CA TYR A 50 4.66 0.95 10.90
C TYR A 50 3.23 1.33 10.47
N CYS A 51 2.68 2.47 10.91
CA CYS A 51 1.36 2.92 10.45
C CYS A 51 1.40 3.28 8.96
N LYS A 52 2.38 4.09 8.56
CA LYS A 52 2.54 4.50 7.15
C LYS A 52 2.76 3.31 6.22
N PHE A 53 3.44 2.29 6.71
CA PHE A 53 3.63 1.05 5.97
C PHE A 53 2.31 0.33 5.75
N GLN A 54 1.44 0.25 6.77
CA GLN A 54 0.08 -0.31 6.61
C GLN A 54 -0.73 0.46 5.57
N SER A 55 -0.73 1.80 5.63
CA SER A 55 -1.44 2.64 4.66
C SER A 55 -0.90 2.43 3.24
N SER A 56 0.42 2.34 3.07
CA SER A 56 1.05 2.08 1.77
C SER A 56 0.71 0.70 1.21
N MET A 57 0.77 -0.36 2.03
CA MET A 57 0.41 -1.71 1.59
C MET A 57 -1.07 -1.83 1.26
N THR A 58 -1.93 -1.11 2.00
CA THR A 58 -3.37 -1.00 1.71
C THR A 58 -3.59 -0.38 0.34
N LEU A 59 -3.00 0.79 0.06
CA LEU A 59 -3.14 1.45 -1.25
C LEU A 59 -2.71 0.54 -2.40
N PHE A 60 -1.51 -0.05 -2.32
CA PHE A 60 -1.01 -0.92 -3.40
C PHE A 60 -1.79 -2.24 -3.51
N ARG A 61 -2.37 -2.76 -2.42
CA ARG A 61 -3.26 -3.93 -2.45
C ARG A 61 -4.53 -3.65 -3.29
N TYR A 62 -5.06 -2.43 -3.23
CA TYR A 62 -6.21 -1.99 -4.03
C TYR A 62 -5.83 -1.67 -5.47
N SER A 63 -4.65 -1.11 -5.71
CA SER A 63 -4.19 -0.74 -7.05
C SER A 63 -3.65 -1.90 -7.88
N ASP A 64 -3.25 -3.00 -7.24
CA ASP A 64 -2.73 -4.19 -7.94
C ASP A 64 -3.86 -5.18 -8.23
N LEU A 65 -4.23 -5.31 -9.51
CA LEU A 65 -5.30 -6.20 -9.98
C LEU A 65 -4.94 -7.70 -9.90
N ASP A 66 -3.70 -8.03 -9.55
CA ASP A 66 -3.28 -9.41 -9.33
C ASP A 66 -3.89 -9.96 -8.03
N GLU A 67 -4.60 -11.08 -8.13
CA GLU A 67 -5.27 -11.75 -7.01
C GLU A 67 -4.26 -12.23 -5.95
N ASP A 68 -3.05 -12.60 -6.37
CA ASP A 68 -1.99 -13.13 -5.50
C ASP A 68 -0.92 -12.08 -5.14
N ASN A 69 -1.31 -10.80 -5.13
CA ASN A 69 -0.34 -9.71 -4.95
C ASN A 69 0.38 -9.76 -3.59
N VAL A 70 1.66 -9.37 -3.63
CA VAL A 70 2.56 -9.43 -2.48
C VAL A 70 2.14 -8.48 -1.35
N PHE A 71 1.42 -7.39 -1.67
CA PHE A 71 0.97 -6.40 -0.68
C PHE A 71 -0.08 -6.99 0.25
N GLY A 72 -1.02 -7.78 -0.27
CA GLY A 72 -1.99 -8.54 0.52
C GLY A 72 -1.30 -9.50 1.48
N LYS A 73 -0.33 -10.27 0.99
CA LYS A 73 0.44 -11.22 1.83
C LYS A 73 1.19 -10.52 2.96
N VAL A 74 1.73 -9.33 2.70
CA VAL A 74 2.38 -8.50 3.74
C VAL A 74 1.38 -8.06 4.81
N LEU A 75 0.18 -7.63 4.41
CA LEU A 75 -0.90 -7.26 5.32
C LEU A 75 -1.37 -8.46 6.15
N ASP A 76 -1.57 -9.62 5.52
CA ASP A 76 -1.92 -10.87 6.21
C ASP A 76 -0.89 -11.24 7.27
N ARG A 77 0.40 -11.15 6.92
CA ARG A 77 1.50 -11.53 7.82
C ARG A 77 1.68 -10.56 8.99
N PHE A 78 1.68 -9.25 8.74
CA PHE A 78 2.11 -8.26 9.73
C PHE A 78 0.96 -7.48 10.40
N TYR A 79 -0.23 -7.51 9.81
CA TYR A 79 -1.40 -6.76 10.23
C TYR A 79 -2.66 -7.63 10.35
N GLU A 80 -2.53 -8.96 10.32
CA GLU A 80 -3.67 -9.90 10.42
C GLU A 80 -4.70 -9.69 9.30
N GLY A 81 -4.24 -9.23 8.12
CA GLY A 81 -5.10 -8.89 6.99
C GLY A 81 -5.84 -7.56 7.14
N LYS A 82 -5.60 -6.82 8.22
CA LYS A 82 -6.25 -5.52 8.46
C LYS A 82 -5.67 -4.45 7.56
N LEU A 83 -6.58 -3.77 6.87
CA LEU A 83 -6.29 -2.60 6.08
C LEU A 83 -6.16 -1.38 7.00
N ASP A 84 -5.51 -0.34 6.49
CA ASP A 84 -5.57 0.99 7.09
C ASP A 84 -6.94 1.60 6.77
N GLU A 85 -7.83 1.67 7.78
CA GLU A 85 -9.21 2.14 7.63
C GLU A 85 -9.29 3.55 7.04
N ARG A 86 -8.41 4.46 7.51
CA ARG A 86 -8.38 5.83 7.01
C ARG A 86 -7.94 5.90 5.55
N MET A 87 -6.98 5.09 5.14
CA MET A 87 -6.56 5.00 3.75
C MET A 87 -7.69 4.42 2.88
N TYR A 88 -8.42 3.44 3.41
CA TYR A 88 -9.57 2.86 2.73
C TYR A 88 -10.70 3.88 2.52
N GLU A 89 -11.06 4.63 3.57
CA GLU A 89 -12.03 5.73 3.48
C GLU A 89 -11.62 6.78 2.44
N LEU A 90 -10.35 7.16 2.39
CA LEU A 90 -9.85 8.11 1.38
C LEU A 90 -9.94 7.53 -0.04
N ILE A 91 -9.68 6.23 -0.21
CA ILE A 91 -9.81 5.56 -1.52
C ILE A 91 -11.27 5.57 -1.98
N GLU A 92 -12.22 5.31 -1.08
CA GLU A 92 -13.66 5.38 -1.39
C GLU A 92 -14.10 6.83 -1.68
N GLU A 93 -13.73 7.80 -0.83
CA GLU A 93 -14.08 9.22 -1.01
C GLU A 93 -13.60 9.77 -2.36
N TYR A 94 -12.34 9.53 -2.74
CA TYR A 94 -11.80 9.95 -4.04
C TYR A 94 -12.29 9.09 -5.23
N GLY A 95 -12.84 7.91 -4.97
CA GLY A 95 -13.48 7.06 -5.97
C GLY A 95 -14.91 7.54 -6.32
N GLU A 96 -15.66 7.99 -5.32
CA GLU A 96 -17.05 8.48 -5.46
C GLU A 96 -17.13 9.91 -6.03
N GLU A 97 -16.16 10.80 -5.75
CA GLU A 97 -16.11 12.16 -6.33
C GLU A 97 -16.04 12.19 -7.88
N ARG A 98 -15.88 11.05 -8.55
CA ARG A 98 -15.90 10.92 -10.01
C ARG A 98 -17.25 10.51 -10.61
N GLU A 99 -18.22 10.05 -9.83
CA GLU A 99 -19.57 9.75 -10.36
C GLU A 99 -20.44 11.02 -10.48
N GLU A 100 -20.08 12.14 -9.83
CA GLU A 100 -20.84 13.41 -9.91
C GLU A 100 -20.38 14.37 -11.03
N VAL A 101 -19.43 13.95 -11.88
CA VAL A 101 -18.97 14.77 -13.03
C VAL A 101 -19.23 14.03 -14.34
N GLU A 102 -20.50 13.95 -14.73
CA GLU A 102 -20.93 13.68 -16.12
C GLU A 102 -21.74 14.87 -16.67
#